data_AF-A0A091VAD9-F1
#
_entry.id   AF-A0A091VAD9-F1
#
_cell.length_a   1.000
_cell.length_b   1.000
_cell.length_c   1.000
_cell.angle_alpha   90.00
_cell.angle_beta   90.00
_cell.angle_gamma   90.00
#
_symmetry.space_group_name_H-M   'P 1'
#
loop_
_entity.id
_entity.type
_entity.pdbx_description
1 polymer ?
#
loop_
_entity_poly.entity_id
_entity_poly.type
_entity_poly.pdbx_seq_one_letter_code
_entity_poly.pdbx_strand_id
1 'polypeptide(L)'
;ETQGRNGTEEGVMASLLRYFCEPRGESPAACAGCKLCPQEWQLHGNRCYWLSKSSGNWAQGKKSCENRESQLVVLQDTKEKVNSEEKA
;
A
#
# COMPACT_ATOMS: atom_id res chain seq x y z
N GLU A 1 26.71 9.12 -17.93
CA GLU A 1 25.75 10.13 -17.45
C GLU A 1 24.33 9.63 -17.70
N THR A 2 23.63 9.20 -16.67
CA THR A 2 22.17 8.94 -16.73
C THR A 2 21.51 9.91 -15.77
N GLN A 3 21.11 11.03 -16.36
CA GLN A 3 20.45 12.19 -15.77
C GLN A 3 19.11 11.80 -15.12
N GLY A 4 18.98 12.10 -13.83
CA GLY A 4 17.80 12.63 -13.13
C GLY A 4 16.41 12.07 -13.45
N ARG A 5 15.89 11.22 -12.55
CA ARG A 5 14.45 10.94 -12.40
C ARG A 5 13.99 10.79 -10.93
N ASN A 6 14.69 11.40 -9.96
CA ASN A 6 14.41 11.18 -8.53
C ASN A 6 13.87 12.42 -7.78
N GLY A 7 13.47 13.49 -8.45
CA GLY A 7 13.06 14.74 -7.78
C GLY A 7 11.54 14.96 -7.67
N THR A 8 10.76 14.49 -8.64
CA THR A 8 9.33 14.82 -8.76
C THR A 8 8.43 13.88 -7.97
N GLU A 9 8.74 12.60 -7.89
CA GLU A 9 7.89 11.59 -7.24
C GLU A 9 7.92 11.72 -5.71
N GLU A 10 9.09 11.99 -5.13
CA GLU A 10 9.23 12.24 -3.69
C GLU A 10 8.48 13.51 -3.26
N GLY A 11 8.54 14.58 -4.07
CA GLY A 11 7.82 15.83 -3.79
C GLY A 11 6.29 15.69 -3.86
N VAL A 12 5.80 14.88 -4.80
CA VAL A 12 4.36 14.58 -4.91
C VAL A 12 3.91 13.75 -3.70
N MET A 13 4.66 12.73 -3.29
CA MET A 13 4.34 11.92 -2.12
C MET A 13 4.34 12.73 -0.82
N ALA A 14 5.31 13.63 -0.62
CA ALA A 14 5.32 14.54 0.52
C ALA A 14 4.11 15.48 0.55
N SER A 15 3.67 15.96 -0.61
CA SER A 15 2.49 16.81 -0.74
C SER A 15 1.19 16.05 -0.46
N LEU A 16 1.09 14.81 -0.96
CA LEU A 16 -0.05 13.92 -0.69
C LEU A 16 -0.14 13.58 0.79
N LEU A 17 0.98 13.25 1.43
CA LEU A 17 1.03 13.01 2.88
C LEU A 17 0.57 14.26 3.64
N ARG A 18 1.05 15.45 3.30
CA ARG A 18 0.61 16.69 3.96
C ARG A 18 -0.90 16.95 3.83
N TYR A 19 -1.49 16.61 2.69
CA TYR A 19 -2.91 16.85 2.41
C TYR A 19 -3.83 15.80 3.06
N PHE A 20 -3.51 14.52 2.88
CA PHE A 20 -4.32 13.41 3.40
C PHE A 20 -4.04 13.12 4.87
N CYS A 21 -2.83 13.38 5.35
CA CYS A 21 -2.41 13.26 6.73
C CYS A 21 -2.34 14.64 7.38
N GLU A 22 -3.49 15.28 7.54
CA GLU A 22 -3.58 16.51 8.32
C GLU A 22 -3.29 16.17 9.80
N PRO A 23 -2.30 16.80 10.46
CA PRO A 23 -2.03 16.52 11.86
C PRO A 23 -3.18 17.07 12.70
N ARG A 24 -4.05 16.18 13.20
CA ARG A 24 -4.89 16.54 14.35
C ARG A 24 -3.99 16.59 15.59
N GLY A 25 -3.26 17.69 15.74
CA GLY A 25 -2.44 18.01 16.92
C GLY A 25 -0.96 18.21 16.65
N GLU A 26 -0.35 19.13 17.41
CA GLU A 26 1.05 19.60 17.34
C GLU A 26 2.12 18.54 17.69
N SER A 27 1.77 17.26 17.81
CA SER A 27 2.75 16.22 18.18
C SER A 27 3.44 15.61 16.96
N PRO A 28 4.79 15.67 16.86
CA PRO A 28 5.55 15.07 15.76
C PRO A 28 5.39 13.54 15.67
N ALA A 29 4.82 12.90 16.69
CA ALA A 29 4.50 11.47 16.69
C ALA A 29 3.25 11.13 15.86
N ALA A 30 2.34 12.08 15.59
CA ALA A 30 1.15 11.84 14.78
C ALA A 30 1.49 11.57 13.30
N CYS A 31 2.58 12.17 12.80
CA CYS A 31 3.10 11.90 11.46
C CYS A 31 3.89 10.59 11.37
N ALA A 32 4.37 10.03 12.50
CA ALA A 32 5.14 8.79 12.50
C ALA A 32 4.30 7.55 12.14
N GLY A 33 2.97 7.68 12.06
CA GLY A 33 2.03 6.61 11.73
C GLY A 33 1.25 6.78 10.43
N CYS A 34 1.36 7.93 9.73
CA CYS A 34 0.57 8.11 8.52
C CYS A 34 1.22 7.44 7.31
N LYS A 35 0.51 6.49 6.72
CA LYS A 35 0.94 5.79 5.51
C LYS A 35 -0.14 5.89 4.45
N LEU A 36 0.29 6.11 3.22
CA LEU A 36 -0.56 6.07 2.04
C LEU A 36 -0.21 4.82 1.23
N CYS A 37 -1.24 4.21 0.66
CA CYS A 37 -1.08 3.10 -0.28
C CYS A 37 -1.34 3.59 -1.70
N PRO A 38 -0.82 2.88 -2.72
CA PRO A 38 -1.13 3.21 -4.10
C PRO A 38 -2.64 3.08 -4.37
N GLN A 39 -3.11 3.66 -5.47
CA GLN A 39 -4.53 3.63 -5.82
C GLN A 39 -5.05 2.18 -5.94
N GLU A 40 -6.24 1.92 -5.40
CA GLU A 40 -6.88 0.59 -5.29
C GLU A 40 -6.22 -0.39 -4.30
N TRP A 41 -5.20 0.05 -3.55
CA TRP A 41 -4.61 -0.76 -2.47
C TRP A 41 -5.23 -0.39 -1.12
N GLN A 42 -5.46 -1.39 -0.28
CA GLN A 42 -6.00 -1.25 1.07
C GLN A 42 -4.86 -1.26 2.09
N LEU A 43 -4.81 -0.25 2.95
CA LEU A 43 -3.87 -0.22 4.07
C LEU A 43 -4.40 -1.09 5.21
N HIS A 44 -3.64 -2.12 5.59
CA HIS A 44 -3.87 -2.87 6.81
C HIS A 44 -2.60 -2.84 7.69
N GLY A 45 -2.72 -2.23 8.86
CA GLY A 45 -1.59 -1.96 9.74
C GLY A 45 -0.55 -1.09 9.03
N ASN A 46 0.62 -1.67 8.73
CA ASN A 46 1.74 -0.99 8.11
C ASN A 46 2.03 -1.44 6.67
N ARG A 47 1.15 -2.25 6.07
CA ARG A 47 1.31 -2.84 4.74
C ARG A 47 0.10 -2.54 3.86
N CYS A 48 0.35 -2.43 2.56
CA CYS A 48 -0.67 -2.23 1.54
C CYS A 48 -0.98 -3.57 0.88
N TYR A 49 -2.27 -3.89 0.74
CA TYR A 49 -2.74 -5.13 0.14
C TYR A 49 -3.64 -4.80 -1.05
N TRP A 50 -3.52 -5.58 -2.11
CA TRP A 50 -4.38 -5.49 -3.28
C TRP A 50 -4.91 -6.87 -3.60
N LEU A 51 -6.22 -6.96 -3.78
CA LEU A 51 -6.88 -8.19 -4.17
C LEU A 51 -7.21 -8.15 -5.66
N SER A 52 -6.73 -9.16 -6.38
CA SER A 52 -7.10 -9.35 -7.77
C SER A 52 -8.59 -9.63 -7.88
N LYS A 53 -9.28 -8.90 -8.76
CA LYS A 53 -10.67 -9.18 -9.15
C LYS A 53 -10.78 -10.41 -10.06
N SER A 54 -9.67 -10.85 -10.65
CA SER A 54 -9.61 -12.03 -11.52
C SER A 54 -9.17 -13.26 -10.73
N SER A 55 -9.88 -14.36 -10.94
CA SER A 55 -9.44 -15.69 -10.49
C SER A 55 -8.43 -16.28 -11.47
N GLY A 56 -7.53 -17.11 -10.96
CA GLY A 56 -6.49 -17.76 -11.75
C GLY A 56 -5.70 -18.74 -10.90
N ASN A 57 -4.74 -19.41 -11.53
CA ASN A 57 -3.83 -20.28 -10.79
C ASN A 57 -2.75 -19.45 -10.04
N TRP A 58 -2.05 -20.11 -9.12
CA TRP A 58 -1.07 -19.47 -8.25
C TRP A 58 0.04 -18.74 -9.03
N ALA A 59 0.53 -19.32 -10.13
CA ALA A 59 1.57 -18.71 -10.94
C ALA A 59 1.10 -17.43 -11.64
N GLN A 60 -0.15 -17.42 -12.12
CA GLN A 60 -0.79 -16.22 -12.67
C GLN A 60 -0.94 -15.13 -11.61
N GLY A 61 -1.37 -15.51 -10.39
CA GLY A 61 -1.46 -14.59 -9.25
C GLY A 61 -0.10 -13.96 -8.92
N LYS A 62 0.95 -14.78 -8.80
CA LYS A 62 2.32 -14.31 -8.53
C LYS A 62 2.80 -13.32 -9.59
N LYS A 63 2.65 -13.66 -10.87
CA LYS A 63 3.04 -12.79 -11.98
C LYS A 63 2.24 -11.48 -11.99
N SER A 64 0.97 -11.51 -11.62
CA SER A 64 0.14 -10.30 -11.52
C SER A 64 0.65 -9.34 -10.44
N CYS A 65 1.05 -9.85 -9.28
CA CYS A 65 1.67 -9.05 -8.22
C CYS A 65 3.02 -8.47 -8.67
N GLU A 66 3.87 -9.28 -9.30
CA GLU A 66 5.18 -8.83 -9.81
C GLU A 66 5.06 -7.72 -10.86
N ASN A 67 4.09 -7.82 -11.77
CA ASN A 67 3.79 -6.78 -12.76
C ASN A 67 3.35 -5.45 -12.14
N ARG A 68 2.90 -5.46 -10.88
CA ARG A 68 2.52 -4.27 -10.09
C ARG A 68 3.62 -3.84 -9.12
N GLU A 69 4.85 -4.32 -9.33
CA GLU A 69 6.01 -4.04 -8.49
C GLU A 69 5.78 -4.43 -7.02
N SER A 70 4.99 -5.50 -6.83
CA SER A 70 4.57 -6.00 -5.52
C SER A 70 4.84 -7.50 -5.40
N GLN A 71 4.54 -8.07 -4.23
CA GLN A 71 4.76 -9.49 -3.96
C GLN A 71 3.45 -10.16 -3.61
N LEU A 72 3.29 -11.40 -4.07
CA LEU A 72 2.14 -12.23 -3.70
C LEU A 72 2.15 -12.45 -2.19
N VAL A 73 1.05 -12.08 -1.52
CA VAL A 73 0.94 -12.22 -0.08
C VAL A 73 0.91 -13.70 0.32
N VAL A 74 1.69 -14.04 1.34
CA VAL A 74 1.62 -15.33 2.03
C VAL A 74 1.19 -15.03 3.46
N LEU A 75 -0.06 -15.35 3.79
CA LEU A 75 -0.68 -15.06 5.09
C LEU A 75 -0.12 -15.99 6.16
N GLN A 76 1.04 -15.66 6.72
CA GLN A 76 1.68 -16.45 7.77
C GLN A 76 1.13 -16.06 9.15
N ASP A 77 0.97 -14.76 9.42
CA ASP A 77 0.45 -14.27 10.70
C ASP A 77 -1.05 -14.48 10.83
N THR A 78 -1.52 -14.79 12.05
CA THR A 78 -2.95 -14.92 12.36
C THR A 78 -3.67 -13.58 12.36
N LYS A 79 -2.95 -12.49 12.66
CA LYS A 79 -3.48 -11.12 12.66
C LYS A 79 -3.77 -10.58 11.26
N GLU A 80 -3.18 -11.17 10.22
CA GLU A 80 -3.48 -10.84 8.82
C GLU A 80 -4.68 -11.63 8.27
N LYS A 81 -5.12 -12.69 8.96
CA LYS A 81 -6.26 -13.54 8.59
C LYS A 81 -7.56 -13.00 9.17
N VAL A 82 -7.86 -11.72 8.95
CA VAL A 82 -9.19 -11.19 9.29
C VAL A 82 -10.11 -11.50 8.11
N ASN A 83 -11.11 -12.34 8.33
CA ASN A 83 -12.04 -12.69 7.27
C ASN A 83 -12.87 -11.44 6.90
N SER A 84 -12.67 -10.91 5.69
CA SER A 84 -13.49 -9.83 5.14
C SER A 84 -14.73 -10.35 4.38
N GLU A 85 -15.06 -11.64 4.50
CA GLU A 85 -16.34 -12.21 4.07
C GLU A 85 -17.47 -11.82 5.04
N GLU A 86 -17.71 -10.52 5.22
CA GLU A 86 -19.04 -10.03 5.58
C GLU A 86 -19.24 -8.65 4.96
N LYS A 87 -19.55 -8.66 3.66
CA LYS A 87 -20.39 -7.63 3.08
C LYS A 87 -21.30 -8.27 2.04
N ALA A 88 -22.26 -9.05 2.54
CA ALA A 88 -23.54 -9.23 1.87
C ALA A 88 -24.36 -7.93 2.01
#